data_AF-A0A2A4SRR8-F1
#
_entry.id   AF-A0A2A4SRR8-F1
#
_cell.length_a   1.000
_cell.length_b   1.000
_cell.length_c   1.000
_cell.angle_alpha   90.00
_cell.angle_beta   90.00
_cell.angle_gamma   90.00
#
_symmetry.space_group_name_H-M   'P 1'
#
loop_
_entity.id
_entity.type
_entity.pdbx_description
1 polymer ?
#
loop_
_entity_poly.entity_id
_entity_poly.type
_entity_poly.pdbx_seq_one_letter_code
_entity_poly.pdbx_strand_id
1 'polypeptide(L)'
;MSDFSCDLPLESQLEVFHPMMVDVIKKVTLQFSQSIKVDLSSSNWWLIQDVRTKADLSRPHTLETLWQDFQQYFQQKKDLYLFFEEPILGIVAKKAQFWVFFEPRMAASYFQRQTERPKNFNRTGIKKFPPLALVPGLTQKVHALTRVKEGRAMNNLKKLEELITVADAYLPTEAAQYFTGTIRKILVLFTLTEVQLLKKDITNAGVSPLLLEKRLEAIFRVCVRLYSIKNNDQEREVLRKLVSPKIIIRRKALEVVERRLSKDVG
;
A
#
# COMPACT_ATOMS: atom_id res chain seq x y z
N MET A 1 -8.46 8.02 -19.75
CA MET A 1 -8.34 7.33 -18.46
C MET A 1 -7.29 6.26 -18.66
N SER A 2 -6.18 6.28 -17.93
CA SER A 2 -5.12 5.27 -18.06
C SER A 2 -5.35 4.23 -16.98
N ASP A 3 -5.59 2.99 -17.40
CA ASP A 3 -5.49 1.80 -16.55
C ASP A 3 -4.04 1.72 -16.05
N PHE A 4 -3.79 2.23 -14.84
CA PHE A 4 -2.55 1.93 -14.14
C PHE A 4 -2.75 0.56 -13.50
N SER A 5 -2.40 -0.51 -14.24
CA SER A 5 -2.13 -1.79 -13.61
C SER A 5 -0.97 -1.60 -12.62
N CYS A 6 -1.13 -2.14 -11.41
CA CYS A 6 -0.02 -2.21 -10.46
C CYS A 6 0.94 -3.29 -10.94
N ASP A 7 1.99 -2.91 -11.67
CA ASP A 7 2.99 -3.84 -12.23
C ASP A 7 4.00 -4.35 -11.17
N LEU A 8 3.75 -4.09 -9.88
CA LEU A 8 4.57 -4.59 -8.79
C LEU A 8 4.35 -6.10 -8.60
N PRO A 9 5.38 -6.89 -8.23
CA PRO A 9 5.20 -8.27 -7.81
C PRO A 9 4.18 -8.37 -6.67
N LEU A 10 3.40 -9.46 -6.64
CA LEU A 10 2.36 -9.65 -5.63
C LEU A 10 2.94 -9.61 -4.21
N GLU A 11 4.16 -10.11 -4.01
CA GLU A 11 4.89 -10.06 -2.75
C GLU A 11 5.07 -8.62 -2.25
N SER A 12 5.50 -7.71 -3.13
CA SER A 12 5.68 -6.29 -2.81
C SER A 12 4.36 -5.62 -2.46
N GLN A 13 3.27 -6.02 -3.12
CA GLN A 13 1.93 -5.52 -2.78
C GLN A 13 1.50 -6.03 -1.40
N LEU A 14 1.65 -7.33 -1.13
CA LEU A 14 1.31 -7.94 0.15
C LEU A 14 2.11 -7.34 1.32
N GLU A 15 3.39 -7.00 1.13
CA GLU A 15 4.20 -6.28 2.14
C GLU A 15 3.59 -4.92 2.54
N VAL A 16 2.80 -4.30 1.66
CA VAL A 16 2.09 -3.07 1.94
C VAL A 16 0.76 -3.34 2.64
N PHE A 17 -0.07 -4.24 2.10
CA PHE A 17 -1.44 -4.44 2.56
C PHE A 17 -1.58 -5.31 3.81
N HIS A 18 -0.74 -6.33 3.97
CA HIS A 18 -0.84 -7.26 5.09
C HIS A 18 -0.70 -6.57 6.46
N PRO A 19 0.31 -5.70 6.69
CA PRO A 19 0.39 -4.95 7.95
C PRO A 19 -0.84 -4.09 8.24
N MET A 20 -1.44 -3.49 7.20
CA MET A 20 -2.63 -2.66 7.35
C MET A 20 -3.86 -3.49 7.73
N MET A 21 -4.03 -4.68 7.14
CA MET A 21 -5.07 -5.63 7.52
C MET A 21 -4.92 -6.03 8.99
N VAL A 22 -3.71 -6.38 9.41
CA VAL A 22 -3.40 -6.74 10.80
C VAL A 22 -3.72 -5.59 11.77
N ASP A 23 -3.41 -4.35 11.41
CA ASP A 23 -3.71 -3.19 12.24
C ASP A 23 -5.22 -2.92 12.34
N VAL A 24 -5.99 -3.12 11.27
CA VAL A 24 -7.45 -3.02 11.30
C VAL A 24 -8.04 -4.14 12.18
N ILE A 25 -7.57 -5.38 12.03
CA ILE A 25 -7.95 -6.51 12.88
C ILE A 25 -7.77 -6.17 14.37
N LYS A 26 -6.61 -5.61 14.74
CA LYS A 26 -6.34 -5.19 16.13
C LYS A 26 -7.32 -4.13 16.61
N LYS A 27 -7.59 -3.10 15.79
CA LYS A 27 -8.54 -2.03 16.12
C LYS A 27 -9.96 -2.56 16.32
N VAL A 28 -10.41 -3.43 15.42
CA VAL A 28 -11.75 -4.06 15.53
C VAL A 28 -11.82 -4.94 16.77
N THR A 29 -10.80 -5.76 17.01
CA THR A 29 -10.72 -6.60 18.22
C THR A 29 -10.85 -5.77 19.48
N LEU A 30 -10.12 -4.64 19.57
CA LEU A 30 -10.18 -3.71 20.70
C LEU A 30 -11.57 -3.10 20.87
N GLN A 31 -12.20 -2.66 19.77
CA GLN A 31 -13.56 -2.08 19.81
C GLN A 31 -14.59 -3.08 20.33
N PHE A 32 -14.57 -4.32 19.84
CA PHE A 32 -15.47 -5.36 20.34
C PHE A 32 -15.15 -5.70 21.80
N SER A 33 -13.88 -5.85 22.15
CA SER A 33 -13.43 -6.13 23.52
C SER A 33 -13.96 -5.09 24.53
N GLN A 34 -13.88 -3.81 24.17
CA GLN A 34 -14.42 -2.70 24.98
C GLN A 34 -15.94 -2.77 25.08
N SER A 35 -16.65 -3.09 23.99
CA SER A 35 -18.12 -3.15 23.96
C SER A 35 -18.69 -4.25 24.85
N ILE A 36 -18.06 -5.42 24.89
CA ILE A 36 -18.54 -6.58 25.68
C ILE A 36 -17.78 -6.76 27.00
N LYS A 37 -16.80 -5.91 27.29
CA LYS A 37 -15.95 -5.95 28.50
C LYS A 37 -15.23 -7.29 28.70
N VAL A 38 -14.76 -7.89 27.61
CA VAL A 38 -14.01 -9.17 27.61
C VAL A 38 -12.74 -8.99 26.79
N ASP A 39 -11.60 -9.52 27.23
CA ASP A 39 -10.38 -9.53 26.41
C ASP A 39 -10.54 -10.48 25.22
N LEU A 40 -10.47 -9.91 24.02
CA LEU A 40 -10.59 -10.63 22.75
C LEU A 40 -9.27 -10.76 22.00
N SER A 41 -8.14 -10.34 22.59
CA SER A 41 -6.82 -10.33 21.95
C SER A 41 -6.37 -11.68 21.40
N SER A 42 -6.85 -12.79 21.98
CA SER A 42 -6.54 -14.17 21.57
C SER A 42 -7.62 -14.82 20.69
N SER A 43 -8.59 -14.05 20.19
CA SER A 43 -9.68 -14.55 19.35
C SER A 43 -9.18 -14.89 17.95
N ASN A 44 -9.73 -15.95 17.37
CA ASN A 44 -9.39 -16.36 16.01
C ASN A 44 -10.05 -15.45 14.97
N TRP A 45 -9.33 -15.18 13.89
CA TRP A 45 -9.79 -14.42 12.73
C TRP A 45 -9.81 -15.30 11.49
N TRP A 46 -11.00 -15.70 11.07
CA TRP A 46 -11.21 -16.61 9.94
C TRP A 46 -11.74 -15.84 8.73
N LEU A 47 -11.14 -16.07 7.57
CA LEU A 47 -11.68 -15.71 6.26
C LEU A 47 -12.32 -16.95 5.64
N ILE A 48 -13.61 -16.90 5.32
CA ILE A 48 -14.28 -17.93 4.53
C ILE A 48 -13.91 -17.69 3.07
N GLN A 49 -13.21 -18.66 2.46
CA GLN A 49 -12.72 -18.55 1.08
C GLN A 49 -13.74 -19.12 0.08
N ASP A 50 -14.41 -20.20 0.46
CA ASP A 50 -15.49 -20.81 -0.30
C ASP A 50 -16.48 -21.54 0.63
N VAL A 51 -17.39 -22.34 0.07
CA VAL A 51 -18.41 -23.08 0.83
C VAL A 51 -17.85 -24.25 1.67
N ARG A 52 -16.56 -24.56 1.60
CA ARG A 52 -15.86 -25.66 2.27
C ARG A 52 -14.64 -25.20 3.05
N THR A 53 -13.95 -24.14 2.61
CA THR A 53 -12.64 -23.76 3.13
C THR A 53 -12.66 -22.43 3.87
N LYS A 54 -11.79 -22.33 4.88
CA LYS A 54 -11.47 -21.10 5.60
C LYS A 54 -9.96 -21.00 5.82
N ALA A 55 -9.47 -19.78 5.97
CA ALA A 55 -8.07 -19.51 6.28
C ALA A 55 -7.93 -18.43 7.37
N ASP A 56 -6.78 -18.36 8.01
CA ASP A 56 -6.48 -17.35 9.04
C ASP A 56 -6.21 -15.99 8.38
N LEU A 57 -7.14 -15.05 8.54
CA LEU A 57 -7.07 -13.73 7.90
C LEU A 57 -5.82 -12.93 8.31
N SER A 58 -5.23 -13.24 9.47
CA SER A 58 -4.02 -12.58 9.93
C SER A 58 -2.76 -13.02 9.18
N ARG A 59 -2.84 -14.03 8.30
CA ARG A 59 -1.70 -14.58 7.57
C ARG A 59 -1.54 -13.96 6.17
N PRO A 60 -0.30 -13.70 5.71
CA PRO A 60 -0.06 -13.08 4.40
C PRO A 60 -0.65 -13.89 3.23
N HIS A 61 -0.45 -15.22 3.22
CA HIS A 61 -0.93 -16.11 2.16
C HIS A 61 -2.46 -16.14 2.01
N THR A 62 -3.21 -15.73 3.05
CA THR A 62 -4.67 -15.68 2.98
C THR A 62 -5.15 -14.54 2.09
N LEU A 63 -4.44 -13.40 2.11
CA LEU A 63 -4.70 -12.29 1.17
C LEU A 63 -4.34 -12.69 -0.25
N GLU A 64 -3.26 -13.45 -0.43
CA GLU A 64 -2.77 -13.93 -1.72
C GLU A 64 -3.83 -14.79 -2.43
N THR A 65 -4.47 -15.71 -1.72
CA THR A 65 -5.45 -16.64 -2.30
C THR A 65 -6.68 -15.93 -2.88
N LEU A 66 -7.11 -14.83 -2.26
CA LEU A 66 -8.27 -14.04 -2.68
C LEU A 66 -7.87 -12.64 -3.13
N TRP A 67 -6.69 -12.49 -3.72
CA TRP A 67 -6.11 -11.18 -4.01
C TRP A 67 -7.03 -10.28 -4.83
N GLN A 68 -7.65 -10.82 -5.89
CA GLN A 68 -8.55 -10.06 -6.76
C GLN A 68 -9.74 -9.45 -6.01
N ASP A 69 -10.31 -10.19 -5.05
CA ASP A 69 -11.41 -9.70 -4.24
C ASP A 69 -10.95 -8.61 -3.26
N PHE A 70 -9.77 -8.80 -2.67
CA PHE A 70 -9.15 -7.77 -1.83
C PHE A 70 -8.82 -6.50 -2.61
N GLN A 71 -8.32 -6.60 -3.84
CA GLN A 71 -8.08 -5.45 -4.71
C GLN A 71 -9.38 -4.65 -4.94
N GLN A 72 -10.48 -5.34 -5.25
CA GLN A 72 -11.78 -4.69 -5.42
C GLN A 72 -12.26 -4.04 -4.12
N TYR A 73 -12.03 -4.67 -2.96
CA TYR A 73 -12.37 -4.10 -1.67
C TYR A 73 -11.53 -2.87 -1.31
N PHE A 74 -10.22 -2.87 -1.58
CA PHE A 74 -9.37 -1.69 -1.39
C PHE A 74 -9.82 -0.51 -2.26
N GLN A 75 -10.23 -0.80 -3.50
CA GLN A 75 -10.81 0.17 -4.42
C GLN A 75 -12.27 0.55 -4.10
N GLN A 76 -12.85 0.02 -3.01
CA GLN A 76 -14.24 0.25 -2.59
C GLN A 76 -15.28 -0.19 -3.63
N LYS A 77 -14.92 -1.14 -4.51
CA LYS A 77 -15.81 -1.76 -5.51
C LYS A 77 -16.49 -3.03 -5.00
N LYS A 78 -15.95 -3.64 -3.94
CA LYS A 78 -16.51 -4.83 -3.28
C LYS A 78 -16.57 -4.60 -1.77
N ASP A 79 -17.65 -5.03 -1.13
CA ASP A 79 -17.75 -5.01 0.33
C ASP A 79 -17.07 -6.24 0.94
N LEU A 80 -16.45 -6.05 2.09
CA LEU A 80 -16.03 -7.13 2.98
C LEU A 80 -16.94 -7.14 4.20
N TYR A 81 -17.38 -8.31 4.64
CA TYR A 81 -18.30 -8.46 5.75
C TYR A 81 -17.62 -9.13 6.94
N LEU A 82 -18.14 -8.81 8.12
CA LEU A 82 -17.70 -9.32 9.41
C LEU A 82 -18.89 -9.87 10.19
N PHE A 83 -18.71 -11.05 10.77
CA PHE A 83 -19.60 -11.61 11.77
C PHE A 83 -18.80 -11.94 13.03
N PHE A 84 -19.30 -11.49 14.19
CA PHE A 84 -18.69 -11.76 15.48
C PHE A 84 -19.47 -12.88 16.18
N GLU A 85 -18.79 -14.00 16.41
CA GLU A 85 -19.28 -15.08 17.25
C GLU A 85 -18.86 -14.80 18.69
N GLU A 86 -19.84 -14.44 19.52
CA GLU A 86 -19.63 -14.13 20.93
C GLU A 86 -19.05 -15.31 21.71
N PRO A 87 -18.20 -15.05 22.72
CA PRO A 87 -17.69 -16.12 23.57
C PRO A 87 -18.82 -16.72 24.40
N ILE A 88 -18.77 -18.03 24.63
CA ILE A 88 -19.66 -18.72 25.57
C ILE A 88 -18.91 -18.84 26.89
N LEU A 89 -19.43 -18.21 27.94
CA LEU A 89 -18.91 -18.27 29.30
C LEU A 89 -19.63 -19.39 30.07
N GLY A 90 -18.89 -20.27 30.75
CA GLY A 90 -19.47 -21.36 31.54
C GLY A 90 -18.61 -22.63 31.54
N ILE A 91 -19.22 -23.77 31.91
CA ILE A 91 -18.55 -25.08 32.05
C ILE A 91 -17.94 -25.55 30.73
N VAL A 92 -18.60 -25.27 29.60
CA VAL A 92 -18.04 -25.45 28.25
C VAL A 92 -17.71 -24.06 27.69
N ALA A 93 -16.49 -23.59 27.94
CA ALA A 93 -16.06 -22.27 27.50
C ALA A 93 -15.71 -22.30 26.00
N LYS A 94 -16.31 -21.42 25.21
CA LYS A 94 -15.95 -21.22 23.79
C LYS A 94 -15.36 -19.82 23.62
N LYS A 95 -14.16 -19.75 23.03
CA LYS A 95 -13.54 -18.46 22.67
C LYS A 95 -14.35 -17.77 21.59
N ALA A 96 -14.33 -16.45 21.61
CA ALA A 96 -14.92 -15.65 20.56
C ALA A 96 -14.20 -15.89 19.22
N GLN A 97 -14.92 -15.70 18.12
CA GLN A 97 -14.37 -15.83 16.77
C GLN A 97 -14.86 -14.69 15.88
N PHE A 98 -13.96 -14.18 15.04
CA PHE A 98 -14.29 -13.22 14.00
C PHE A 98 -14.29 -13.93 12.66
N TRP A 99 -15.41 -13.82 11.95
CA TRP A 99 -15.65 -14.47 10.68
C TRP A 99 -15.78 -13.40 9.60
N VAL A 100 -14.92 -13.48 8.58
CA VAL A 100 -14.82 -12.51 7.51
C VAL A 100 -15.13 -13.18 6.18
N PHE A 101 -15.85 -12.50 5.30
CA PHE A 101 -16.27 -13.04 4.01
C PHE A 101 -16.70 -11.93 3.05
N PHE A 102 -16.51 -12.14 1.75
CA PHE A 102 -16.98 -11.20 0.72
C PHE A 102 -18.47 -11.36 0.40
N GLU A 103 -19.04 -12.55 0.62
CA GLU A 103 -20.42 -12.85 0.26
C GLU A 103 -21.19 -13.51 1.42
N PRO A 104 -22.24 -12.86 1.97
CA PRO A 104 -23.04 -13.43 3.04
C PRO A 104 -23.69 -14.78 2.70
N ARG A 105 -24.07 -15.00 1.43
CA ARG A 105 -24.64 -16.27 0.97
C ARG A 105 -23.62 -17.41 1.00
N MET A 106 -22.37 -17.11 0.66
CA MET A 106 -21.27 -18.07 0.73
C MET A 106 -20.97 -18.46 2.18
N ALA A 107 -20.93 -17.49 3.09
CA ALA A 107 -20.77 -17.75 4.52
C ALA A 107 -21.91 -18.60 5.09
N ALA A 108 -23.17 -18.30 4.72
CA ALA A 108 -24.32 -19.11 5.11
C ALA A 108 -24.16 -20.58 4.66
N SER A 109 -23.72 -20.78 3.42
CA SER A 109 -23.48 -22.11 2.84
C SER A 109 -22.33 -22.85 3.51
N TYR A 110 -21.25 -22.13 3.85
CA TYR A 110 -20.11 -22.66 4.61
C TYR A 110 -20.57 -23.17 5.98
N PHE A 111 -21.28 -22.34 6.76
CA PHE A 111 -21.71 -22.70 8.11
C PHE A 111 -22.73 -23.85 8.14
N GLN A 112 -23.60 -23.95 7.14
CA GLN A 112 -24.54 -25.07 7.03
C GLN A 112 -23.86 -26.43 6.86
N ARG A 113 -22.62 -26.45 6.36
CA ARG A 113 -21.83 -27.66 6.17
C ARG A 113 -20.96 -28.02 7.37
N GLN A 114 -20.82 -27.11 8.34
CA GLN A 114 -20.03 -27.37 9.55
C GLN A 114 -20.87 -28.08 10.60
N THR A 115 -20.26 -29.04 11.31
CA THR A 115 -20.88 -29.74 12.44
C THR A 115 -21.16 -28.77 13.61
N GLU A 116 -20.23 -27.85 13.88
CA GLU A 116 -20.37 -26.80 14.88
C GLU A 116 -20.64 -25.44 14.24
N ARG A 117 -21.88 -25.22 13.78
CA ARG A 117 -22.27 -23.92 13.21
C ARG A 117 -22.48 -22.86 14.30
N PRO A 118 -22.11 -21.58 14.08
CA PRO A 118 -22.46 -20.50 14.99
C PRO A 118 -23.99 -20.35 15.07
N LYS A 119 -24.57 -20.53 16.27
CA LYS A 119 -26.03 -20.51 16.47
C LYS A 119 -26.64 -19.13 16.22
N ASN A 120 -25.85 -18.08 16.40
CA ASN A 120 -26.24 -16.67 16.24
C ASN A 120 -25.92 -16.11 14.85
N PHE A 121 -25.49 -16.93 13.88
CA PHE A 121 -25.26 -16.45 12.51
C PHE A 121 -26.60 -16.13 11.82
N ASN A 122 -26.88 -14.83 11.69
CA ASN A 122 -28.07 -14.31 11.03
C ASN A 122 -27.74 -12.99 10.33
N ARG A 123 -28.67 -12.49 9.49
CA ARG A 123 -28.44 -11.25 8.72
C ARG A 123 -28.20 -10.02 9.60
N THR A 124 -28.79 -9.95 10.80
CA THR A 124 -28.66 -8.79 11.69
C THR A 124 -27.32 -8.75 12.44
N GLY A 125 -26.67 -9.90 12.61
CA GLY A 125 -25.34 -10.03 13.20
C GLY A 125 -24.19 -9.77 12.21
N ILE A 126 -24.47 -9.69 10.91
CA ILE A 126 -23.47 -9.38 9.88
C ILE A 126 -23.28 -7.87 9.79
N LYS A 127 -22.05 -7.43 10.01
CA LYS A 127 -21.63 -6.03 9.87
C LYS A 127 -20.75 -5.88 8.64
N LYS A 128 -20.67 -4.67 8.07
CA LYS A 128 -19.60 -4.36 7.12
C LYS A 128 -18.27 -4.33 7.86
N PHE A 129 -17.26 -4.99 7.30
CA PHE A 129 -15.90 -4.87 7.77
C PHE A 129 -15.44 -3.43 7.51
N PRO A 130 -14.81 -2.76 8.49
CA PRO A 130 -14.46 -1.34 8.34
C PRO A 130 -13.51 -1.16 7.15
N PRO A 131 -13.64 -0.08 6.36
CA PRO A 131 -12.77 0.15 5.23
C PRO A 131 -11.32 0.27 5.70
N LEU A 132 -10.39 -0.33 4.95
CA LEU A 132 -8.96 -0.13 5.18
C LEU A 132 -8.60 1.31 4.87
N ALA A 133 -8.30 2.07 5.91
CA ALA A 133 -7.72 3.40 5.78
C ALA A 133 -6.24 3.25 5.33
N LEU A 134 -6.02 3.05 4.03
CA LEU A 134 -4.68 2.83 3.49
C LEU A 134 -3.80 4.09 3.58
N VAL A 135 -4.38 5.29 3.45
CA VAL A 135 -3.63 6.56 3.48
C VAL A 135 -2.77 6.70 4.74
N PRO A 136 -3.31 6.63 5.98
CA PRO A 136 -2.47 6.69 7.17
C PRO A 136 -1.34 5.64 7.21
N GLY A 137 -1.63 4.40 6.80
CA GLY A 137 -0.63 3.32 6.78
C GLY A 137 0.47 3.56 5.77
N LEU A 138 0.13 4.02 4.56
CA LEU A 138 1.10 4.41 3.53
C LEU A 138 1.94 5.60 4.00
N THR A 139 1.32 6.63 4.59
CA THR A 139 2.03 7.80 5.12
C THR A 139 3.00 7.43 6.23
N GLN A 140 2.62 6.52 7.14
CA GLN A 140 3.53 5.99 8.16
C GLN A 140 4.72 5.25 7.55
N LYS A 141 4.49 4.41 6.52
CA LYS A 141 5.59 3.76 5.79
C LYS A 141 6.52 4.77 5.14
N VAL A 142 6.00 5.85 4.55
CA VAL A 142 6.83 6.95 4.00
C VAL A 142 7.64 7.65 5.10
N HIS A 143 7.04 7.99 6.23
CA HIS A 143 7.77 8.58 7.36
C HIS A 143 8.83 7.64 7.96
N ALA A 144 8.63 6.33 7.88
CA ALA A 144 9.66 5.38 8.28
C ALA A 144 10.91 5.46 7.36
N LEU A 145 10.73 5.78 6.08
CA LEU A 145 11.86 5.96 5.14
C LEU A 145 12.74 7.17 5.53
N THR A 146 12.16 8.24 6.08
CA THR A 146 12.91 9.44 6.47
C THR A 146 13.75 9.26 7.73
N ARG A 147 13.53 8.19 8.49
CA ARG A 147 14.28 7.87 9.72
C ARG A 147 15.56 7.08 9.44
N VAL A 148 15.76 6.59 8.21
CA VAL A 148 16.94 5.82 7.82
C VAL A 148 18.05 6.79 7.40
N LYS A 149 19.17 6.80 8.14
CA LYS A 149 20.33 7.68 7.87
C LYS A 149 21.01 7.39 6.52
N GLU A 150 21.75 8.40 6.06
CA GLU A 150 22.39 8.64 4.76
C GLU A 150 23.06 7.42 4.09
N GLY A 151 23.02 7.40 2.75
CA GLY A 151 23.67 6.37 1.90
C GLY A 151 22.69 5.49 1.09
N ARG A 152 21.38 5.69 1.23
CA ARG A 152 20.33 4.89 0.58
C ARG A 152 19.28 5.71 -0.20
N ALA A 153 19.62 6.92 -0.65
CA ALA A 153 18.67 7.84 -1.30
C ALA A 153 17.90 7.17 -2.45
N MET A 154 18.59 6.53 -3.39
CA MET A 154 17.96 5.74 -4.45
C MET A 154 17.05 4.61 -3.96
N ASN A 155 17.44 3.87 -2.91
CA ASN A 155 16.61 2.80 -2.36
C ASN A 155 15.35 3.35 -1.70
N ASN A 156 15.47 4.48 -0.98
CA ASN A 156 14.32 5.16 -0.37
C ASN A 156 13.42 5.77 -1.46
N LEU A 157 13.98 6.32 -2.53
CA LEU A 157 13.23 6.82 -3.68
C LEU A 157 12.45 5.70 -4.36
N LYS A 158 13.08 4.54 -4.58
CA LYS A 158 12.41 3.37 -5.16
C LYS A 158 11.25 2.89 -4.28
N LYS A 159 11.47 2.75 -2.97
CA LYS A 159 10.40 2.38 -2.02
C LYS A 159 9.27 3.40 -1.99
N LEU A 160 9.61 4.69 -2.13
CA LEU A 160 8.62 5.75 -2.20
C LEU A 160 7.82 5.66 -3.51
N GLU A 161 8.46 5.41 -4.66
CA GLU A 161 7.77 5.13 -5.93
C GLU A 161 6.81 3.94 -5.79
N GLU A 162 7.26 2.82 -5.19
CA GLU A 162 6.43 1.63 -4.96
C GLU A 162 5.17 1.97 -4.13
N LEU A 163 5.31 2.71 -3.04
CA LEU A 163 4.18 3.14 -2.19
C LEU A 163 3.21 4.05 -2.95
N ILE A 164 3.73 4.89 -3.84
CA ILE A 164 2.90 5.76 -4.66
C ILE A 164 2.16 4.96 -5.74
N THR A 165 2.81 4.00 -6.41
CA THR A 165 2.15 3.10 -7.35
C THR A 165 1.04 2.31 -6.68
N VAL A 166 1.26 1.83 -5.46
CA VAL A 166 0.20 1.18 -4.66
C VAL A 166 -0.94 2.14 -4.36
N ALA A 167 -0.64 3.39 -3.99
CA ALA A 167 -1.67 4.41 -3.78
C ALA A 167 -2.51 4.63 -5.03
N ASP A 168 -1.90 4.82 -6.20
CA ASP A 168 -2.62 5.07 -7.45
C ASP A 168 -3.52 3.89 -7.87
N ALA A 169 -3.04 2.66 -7.64
CA ALA A 169 -3.76 1.46 -8.07
C ALA A 169 -4.94 1.12 -7.16
N TYR A 170 -4.86 1.46 -5.86
CA TYR A 170 -5.77 0.90 -4.86
C TYR A 170 -6.51 1.94 -4.02
N LEU A 171 -6.16 3.22 -4.08
CA LEU A 171 -6.96 4.28 -3.47
C LEU A 171 -7.93 4.90 -4.48
N PRO A 172 -9.11 5.37 -4.02
CA PRO A 172 -9.90 6.32 -4.79
C PRO A 172 -9.07 7.55 -5.20
N THR A 173 -9.36 8.13 -6.36
CA THR A 173 -8.58 9.23 -6.97
C THR A 173 -8.28 10.37 -5.99
N GLU A 174 -9.28 10.82 -5.22
CA GLU A 174 -9.13 11.89 -4.24
C GLU A 174 -8.16 11.53 -3.11
N ALA A 175 -8.24 10.29 -2.62
CA ALA A 175 -7.36 9.78 -1.57
C ALA A 175 -5.91 9.58 -2.08
N ALA A 176 -5.74 9.12 -3.32
CA ALA A 176 -4.43 9.02 -3.98
C ALA A 176 -3.77 10.40 -4.18
N GLN A 177 -4.55 11.40 -4.58
CA GLN A 177 -4.09 12.79 -4.70
C GLN A 177 -3.71 13.37 -3.34
N TYR A 178 -4.55 13.17 -2.33
CA TYR A 178 -4.27 13.61 -0.95
C TYR A 178 -2.99 12.97 -0.40
N PHE A 179 -2.82 11.65 -0.60
CA PHE A 179 -1.61 10.93 -0.22
C PHE A 179 -0.37 11.53 -0.91
N THR A 180 -0.41 11.69 -2.24
CA THR A 180 0.70 12.26 -3.02
C THR A 180 1.04 13.68 -2.55
N GLY A 181 0.03 14.51 -2.28
CA GLY A 181 0.21 15.85 -1.72
C GLY A 181 0.89 15.84 -0.36
N THR A 182 0.47 14.92 0.53
CA THR A 182 1.02 14.75 1.88
C THR A 182 2.52 14.42 1.87
N ILE A 183 2.94 13.54 0.95
CA ILE A 183 4.33 13.05 0.88
C ILE A 183 5.21 13.87 -0.08
N ARG A 184 4.65 14.87 -0.77
CA ARG A 184 5.34 15.62 -1.83
C ARG A 184 6.69 16.17 -1.37
N LYS A 185 6.75 16.78 -0.18
CA LYS A 185 8.00 17.32 0.37
C LYS A 185 9.07 16.24 0.56
N ILE A 186 8.68 15.05 1.00
CA ILE A 186 9.59 13.91 1.19
C ILE A 186 10.08 13.40 -0.17
N LEU A 187 9.19 13.29 -1.15
CA LEU A 187 9.54 12.92 -2.52
C LEU A 187 10.55 13.89 -3.13
N VAL A 188 10.30 15.19 -3.01
CA VAL A 188 11.22 16.24 -3.48
C VAL A 188 12.59 16.12 -2.78
N LEU A 189 12.60 15.95 -1.45
CA LEU A 189 13.84 15.84 -0.67
C LEU A 189 14.71 14.64 -1.09
N PHE A 190 14.12 13.45 -1.21
CA PHE A 190 14.86 12.26 -1.65
C PHE A 190 15.34 12.38 -3.10
N THR A 191 14.51 12.96 -3.97
CA THR A 191 14.89 13.20 -5.37
C THR A 191 16.05 14.19 -5.45
N LEU A 192 16.02 15.28 -4.68
CA LEU A 192 17.10 16.27 -4.64
C LEU A 192 18.41 15.65 -4.17
N THR A 193 18.36 14.86 -3.09
CA THR A 193 19.52 14.15 -2.55
C THR A 193 20.14 13.23 -3.61
N GLU A 194 19.31 12.47 -4.32
CA GLU A 194 19.76 11.56 -5.37
C GLU A 194 20.33 12.30 -6.59
N VAL A 195 19.75 13.43 -6.98
CA VAL A 195 20.26 14.30 -8.06
C VAL A 195 21.66 14.84 -7.71
N GLN A 196 21.87 15.27 -6.48
CA GLN A 196 23.18 15.75 -6.00
C GLN A 196 24.25 14.66 -6.03
N LEU A 197 23.88 13.42 -5.68
CA LEU A 197 24.76 12.25 -5.80
C LEU A 197 25.07 11.94 -7.28
N LEU A 198 24.05 11.89 -8.14
CA LEU A 198 24.21 11.61 -9.56
C LEU A 198 25.10 12.61 -10.29
N LYS A 199 25.06 13.89 -9.90
CA LYS A 199 25.97 14.91 -10.46
C LYS A 199 27.45 14.58 -10.25
N LYS A 200 27.79 13.94 -9.13
CA LYS A 200 29.16 13.49 -8.82
C LYS A 200 29.49 12.19 -9.56
N ASP A 201 28.53 11.27 -9.60
CA ASP A 201 28.72 9.93 -10.14
C ASP A 201 28.78 9.90 -11.67
N ILE A 202 28.14 10.84 -12.37
CA ILE A 202 28.09 10.85 -13.84
C ILE A 202 29.46 11.05 -14.51
N THR A 203 30.42 11.60 -13.78
CA THR A 203 31.81 11.78 -14.21
C THR A 203 32.77 10.78 -13.59
N ASN A 204 32.27 9.87 -12.75
CA ASN A 204 33.09 8.90 -12.03
C ASN A 204 33.25 7.62 -12.87
N ALA A 205 34.48 7.31 -13.28
CA ALA A 205 34.82 6.12 -14.06
C ALA A 205 34.57 4.80 -13.32
N GLY A 206 34.45 4.82 -11.99
CA GLY A 206 34.17 3.64 -11.16
C GLY A 206 32.69 3.23 -11.09
N VAL A 207 31.77 4.01 -11.69
CA VAL A 207 30.33 3.74 -11.64
C VAL A 207 29.87 3.08 -12.92
N SER A 208 29.15 1.95 -12.79
CA SER A 208 28.58 1.24 -13.93
C SER A 208 27.63 2.13 -14.75
N PRO A 209 27.77 2.20 -16.09
CA PRO A 209 26.84 2.93 -16.95
C PRO A 209 25.39 2.48 -16.80
N LEU A 210 25.15 1.18 -16.67
CA LEU A 210 23.82 0.60 -16.47
C LEU A 210 23.19 1.07 -15.15
N LEU A 211 23.98 1.20 -14.10
CA LEU A 211 23.50 1.70 -12.81
C LEU A 211 23.13 3.19 -12.90
N LEU A 212 23.94 4.00 -13.60
CA LEU A 212 23.64 5.40 -13.84
C LEU A 212 22.34 5.58 -14.63
N GLU A 213 22.11 4.77 -15.66
CA GLU A 213 20.87 4.81 -16.45
C GLU A 213 19.64 4.51 -15.61
N LYS A 214 19.66 3.42 -14.84
CA LYS A 214 18.54 3.08 -13.93
C LYS A 214 18.20 4.19 -12.95
N ARG A 215 19.22 4.85 -12.41
CA ARG A 215 19.06 5.97 -11.46
C ARG A 215 18.51 7.22 -12.15
N LEU A 216 19.02 7.58 -13.33
CA LEU A 216 18.52 8.70 -14.13
C LEU A 216 17.07 8.50 -14.60
N GLU A 217 16.70 7.28 -14.98
CA GLU A 217 15.33 6.92 -15.32
C GLU A 217 14.37 7.09 -14.13
N ALA A 218 14.81 6.71 -12.93
CA ALA A 218 14.00 6.92 -11.72
C ALA A 218 13.77 8.40 -11.42
N ILE A 219 14.83 9.22 -11.51
CA ILE A 219 14.68 10.67 -11.39
C ILE A 219 13.75 11.23 -12.46
N PHE A 220 13.88 10.77 -13.70
CA PHE A 220 13.00 11.19 -14.79
C PHE A 220 11.54 10.88 -14.48
N ARG A 221 11.20 9.65 -14.07
CA ARG A 221 9.82 9.27 -13.70
C ARG A 221 9.25 10.14 -12.58
N VAL A 222 10.04 10.35 -11.53
CA VAL A 222 9.62 11.17 -10.39
C VAL A 222 9.42 12.63 -10.78
N CYS A 223 10.34 13.20 -11.56
CA CYS A 223 10.20 14.58 -12.04
C CYS A 223 9.01 14.75 -12.99
N VAL A 224 8.75 13.77 -13.87
CA VAL A 224 7.55 13.78 -14.71
C VAL A 224 6.31 13.78 -13.84
N ARG A 225 6.27 12.97 -12.78
CA ARG A 225 5.13 12.94 -11.86
C ARG A 225 4.93 14.26 -11.10
N LEU A 226 6.01 14.88 -10.64
CA LEU A 226 5.96 16.13 -9.86
C LEU A 226 5.58 17.34 -10.71
N TYR A 227 6.05 17.39 -11.96
CA TYR A 227 6.04 18.61 -12.76
C TYR A 227 5.28 18.50 -14.07
N SER A 228 5.14 17.31 -14.66
CA SER A 228 4.36 17.18 -15.89
C SER A 228 2.88 17.30 -15.56
N ILE A 229 2.33 18.49 -15.78
CA ILE A 229 0.88 18.67 -15.89
C ILE A 229 0.42 17.88 -17.13
N LYS A 230 -0.75 17.24 -17.06
CA LYS A 230 -1.37 16.59 -18.23
C LYS A 230 -1.36 17.58 -19.40
N ASN A 231 -0.82 17.15 -20.55
CA ASN A 231 -0.70 17.89 -21.81
C ASN A 231 0.41 18.96 -21.90
N ASN A 232 1.42 18.94 -21.01
CA ASN A 232 2.63 19.75 -21.20
C ASN A 232 3.79 18.93 -21.81
N ASP A 233 3.74 18.71 -23.12
CA ASP A 233 4.77 17.97 -23.85
C ASP A 233 6.15 18.65 -23.78
N GLN A 234 6.18 19.98 -23.62
CA GLN A 234 7.42 20.74 -23.53
C GLN A 234 8.18 20.43 -22.22
N GLU A 235 7.50 20.33 -21.09
CA GLU A 235 8.13 19.95 -19.82
C GLU A 235 8.65 18.51 -19.84
N ARG A 236 7.87 17.61 -20.42
CA ARG A 236 8.29 16.21 -20.56
C ARG A 236 9.53 16.09 -21.44
N GLU A 237 9.60 16.86 -22.53
CA GLU A 237 10.74 16.88 -23.44
C GLU A 237 12.00 17.47 -22.78
N VAL A 238 11.85 18.48 -21.92
CA VAL A 238 12.96 19.01 -21.12
C VAL A 238 13.46 17.95 -20.14
N LEU A 239 12.57 17.23 -19.45
CA LEU A 239 12.94 16.17 -18.51
C LEU A 239 13.57 14.95 -19.20
N ARG A 240 13.16 14.62 -20.43
CA ARG A 240 13.76 13.53 -21.23
C ARG A 240 15.27 13.70 -21.44
N LYS A 241 15.81 14.91 -21.32
CA LYS A 241 17.26 15.17 -21.38
C LYS A 241 18.04 14.43 -20.29
N LEU A 242 17.41 14.05 -19.17
CA LEU A 242 18.01 13.22 -18.12
C LEU A 242 18.46 11.85 -18.61
N VAL A 243 17.74 11.27 -19.58
CA VAL A 243 18.01 9.93 -20.14
C VAL A 243 18.72 9.99 -21.50
N SER A 244 19.19 11.17 -21.92
CA SER A 244 19.94 11.35 -23.17
C SER A 244 21.21 10.49 -23.20
N PRO A 245 21.67 9.93 -24.33
CA PRO A 245 22.94 9.19 -24.38
C PRO A 245 24.19 10.09 -24.15
N LYS A 246 24.07 11.42 -24.20
CA LYS A 246 25.20 12.34 -24.09
C LYS A 246 25.39 12.83 -22.64
N ILE A 247 26.55 12.55 -22.03
CA ILE A 247 26.89 12.94 -20.65
C ILE A 247 26.73 14.47 -20.42
N ILE A 248 27.17 15.30 -21.37
CA ILE A 248 27.06 16.77 -21.27
C ILE A 248 25.59 17.20 -21.17
N ILE A 249 24.69 16.54 -21.91
CA ILE A 249 23.25 16.82 -21.86
C ILE A 249 22.67 16.39 -20.51
N ARG A 250 23.00 15.18 -20.06
CA ARG A 250 22.58 14.65 -18.74
C ARG A 250 22.98 15.60 -17.60
N ARG A 251 24.22 16.09 -17.59
CA ARG A 251 24.72 17.02 -16.56
C ARG A 251 23.93 18.33 -16.52
N LYS A 252 23.70 18.96 -17.68
CA LYS A 252 22.89 20.18 -17.76
C LYS A 252 21.45 19.93 -17.30
N ALA A 253 20.88 18.77 -17.63
CA ALA A 253 19.54 18.40 -17.18
C ALA A 253 19.48 18.25 -15.65
N LEU A 254 20.46 17.58 -15.03
CA LEU A 254 20.57 17.46 -13.57
C LEU A 254 20.68 18.84 -12.88
N GLU A 255 21.45 19.78 -13.44
CA GLU A 255 21.54 21.16 -12.91
C GLU A 255 20.21 21.93 -12.96
N VAL A 256 19.38 21.68 -13.99
CA VAL A 256 18.04 22.28 -14.09
C VAL A 256 17.08 21.65 -13.08
N VAL A 257 17.12 20.33 -12.96
CA VAL A 257 16.28 19.56 -12.02
C VAL A 257 16.61 19.91 -10.58
N GLU A 258 17.89 19.96 -10.22
CA GLU A 258 18.34 20.39 -8.89
C GLU A 258 17.82 21.78 -8.54
N ARG A 259 17.98 22.76 -9.45
CA ARG A 259 17.48 24.13 -9.23
C ARG A 259 15.97 24.18 -8.99
N ARG A 260 15.18 23.33 -9.65
CA ARG A 260 13.73 23.25 -9.44
C ARG A 260 13.41 22.61 -8.09
N LEU A 261 13.98 21.44 -7.82
CA LEU A 261 13.76 20.71 -6.56
C LEU A 261 14.18 21.55 -5.34
N SER A 262 15.31 22.25 -5.41
CA SER A 262 15.75 23.13 -4.32
C SER A 262 14.77 24.28 -4.03
N LYS A 263 14.06 24.80 -5.04
CA LYS A 263 13.00 25.80 -4.82
C LYS A 263 11.78 25.23 -4.10
N ASP A 264 11.48 23.95 -4.33
CA ASP A 264 10.33 23.28 -3.71
C ASP A 264 10.61 22.77 -2.28
N VAL A 265 11.89 22.70 -1.88
CA VAL A 265 12.30 22.41 -0.49
C VAL A 265 12.34 23.68 0.37
N GLY A 266 12.55 24.85 -0.25
CA GLY A 266 12.69 26.17 0.40
C GLY A 266 11.44 26.66 1.11
#